data_AF-M2SWT7-F1
#
_entry.id   AF-M2SWT7-F1
#
_cell.length_a   1.000
_cell.length_b   1.000
_cell.length_c   1.000
_cell.angle_alpha   90.00
_cell.angle_beta   90.00
_cell.angle_gamma   90.00
#
_symmetry.space_group_name_H-M   'P 1'
#
loop_
_entity.id
_entity.type
_entity.pdbx_description
1 polymer ?
#
loop_
_entity_poly.entity_id
_entity_poly.type
_entity_poly.pdbx_seq_one_letter_code
_entity_poly.pdbx_strand_id
1 'polypeptide(L)' 'MGNGAKAQQKRDRKGDAGPKEAKSQLKANAAAQTIKCKTCFQTFQGTTSRKMLTDHASNKHSKDFGDCFNADEGVVK' A
#
# COMPACT_ATOMS: atom_id res chain seq x y z
N MET A 1 19.64 4.20 33.08
CA MET A 1 18.58 5.21 33.33
C MET A 1 18.87 6.42 32.45
N GLY A 2 18.25 6.72 31.31
CA GLY A 2 17.08 6.21 30.62
C GLY A 2 16.43 7.40 29.89
N ASN A 3 16.68 7.58 28.59
CA ASN A 3 16.02 8.58 27.74
C ASN A 3 14.49 8.35 27.57
N GLY A 4 13.93 7.36 28.27
CA GLY A 4 12.52 6.99 28.26
C GLY A 4 11.60 8.10 28.78
N ALA A 5 12.00 8.84 29.81
CA ALA A 5 11.16 9.90 30.39
C ALA A 5 10.95 11.07 29.41
N LYS A 6 12.02 11.51 28.74
CA LYS A 6 11.96 12.58 27.73
C LYS A 6 11.21 12.12 26.46
N ALA A 7 11.35 10.85 26.09
CA ALA A 7 10.59 10.25 24.99
C ALA A 7 9.10 10.11 25.32
N GLN A 8 8.75 9.74 26.55
CA GLN A 8 7.35 9.61 27.01
C GLN A 8 6.66 10.98 27.01
N GLN A 9 7.29 12.02 27.57
CA GLN A 9 6.73 13.38 27.57
C GLN A 9 6.57 13.95 26.15
N LYS A 10 7.47 13.61 25.23
CA LYS A 10 7.37 14.01 23.82
C LYS A 10 6.26 13.26 23.07
N ARG A 11 5.96 12.01 23.44
CA ARG A 11 4.84 11.24 22.90
C ARG A 11 3.50 11.77 23.44
N ASP A 12 3.44 12.03 24.74
CA ASP A 12 2.28 12.57 25.45
C ASP A 12 1.86 13.94 24.89
N ARG A 13 2.82 14.87 24.74
CA ARG A 13 2.58 16.19 24.13
C ARG A 13 2.30 16.15 22.62
N LYS A 14 2.52 15.02 21.94
CA LYS A 14 2.20 14.83 20.51
C LYS A 14 0.82 14.21 20.28
N GLY A 15 0.16 13.69 21.31
CA GLY A 15 -1.19 13.12 21.21
C GLY A 15 -2.28 14.19 21.01
N ASP A 16 -2.04 15.41 21.46
CA ASP A 16 -3.03 16.51 21.45
C ASP A 16 -3.06 17.32 20.12
N ALA A 17 -2.02 17.18 19.29
CA ALA A 17 -2.09 17.64 17.91
C ALA A 17 -2.80 16.55 17.10
N GLY A 18 -4.10 16.74 16.86
CA GLY A 18 -4.93 15.90 15.97
C GLY A 18 -4.20 15.50 14.68
N PRO A 19 -4.61 14.40 14.01
CA PRO A 19 -3.78 13.65 13.08
C PRO A 19 -3.15 14.57 12.03
N LYS A 20 -1.89 14.94 12.26
CA LYS A 20 -1.06 15.57 11.23
C LYS A 20 -1.04 14.56 10.10
N GLU A 21 -1.61 14.92 8.95
CA GLU A 21 -1.50 14.13 7.72
C GLU A 21 -0.09 13.58 7.65
N ALA A 22 0.01 12.26 7.70
CA ALA A 22 1.27 11.61 7.95
C ALA A 22 2.17 11.83 6.73
N LYS A 23 3.08 12.81 6.83
CA LYS A 23 4.11 13.09 5.81
C LYS A 23 5.13 11.96 5.61
N SER A 24 4.89 10.78 6.20
CA SER A 24 5.77 9.63 6.03
C SER A 24 5.45 8.97 4.69
N GLN A 25 6.43 8.97 3.79
CA GLN A 25 6.37 8.28 2.50
C GLN A 25 5.92 6.81 2.65
N LEU A 26 6.26 6.17 3.77
CA LEU A 26 5.83 4.80 4.06
C LEU A 26 4.30 4.68 4.23
N LYS A 27 3.65 5.66 4.85
CA LYS A 27 2.19 5.66 5.01
C LYS A 27 1.48 6.01 3.71
N ALA A 28 2.07 6.92 2.92
CA ALA A 28 1.59 7.21 1.57
C ALA A 28 1.69 5.98 0.66
N ASN A 29 2.81 5.26 0.70
CA ASN A 29 3.02 4.03 -0.07
C ASN A 29 2.06 2.91 0.34
N ALA A 30 1.77 2.77 1.65
CA ALA A 30 0.77 1.81 2.12
C ALA A 30 -0.65 2.18 1.64
N ALA A 31 -1.01 3.46 1.69
CA ALA A 31 -2.30 3.94 1.20
C ALA A 31 -2.45 3.79 -0.32
N ALA A 32 -1.34 3.84 -1.07
CA ALA A 32 -1.32 3.65 -2.51
C ALA A 32 -1.58 2.20 -2.95
N GLN A 33 -1.60 1.22 -2.04
CA GLN A 33 -1.86 -0.19 -2.38
C GLN A 33 -3.35 -0.48 -2.57
N THR A 34 -3.90 -0.08 -3.72
CA THR A 34 -5.34 -0.16 -3.99
C THR A 34 -5.75 -1.34 -4.88
N ILE A 35 -4.80 -2.00 -5.57
CA ILE A 35 -5.07 -3.13 -6.46
C ILE A 35 -4.83 -4.44 -5.72
N LYS A 36 -5.65 -5.47 -5.93
CA LYS A 36 -5.50 -6.78 -5.28
C LYS A 36 -5.77 -7.93 -6.25
N CYS A 37 -4.84 -8.88 -6.39
CA CYS A 37 -5.17 -10.09 -7.17
C CYS A 37 -6.18 -10.96 -6.41
N LYS A 38 -7.20 -11.44 -7.10
CA LYS A 38 -8.25 -12.32 -6.59
C LYS A 38 -7.78 -13.74 -6.27
N THR A 39 -6.66 -14.18 -6.85
CA THR A 39 -6.12 -15.54 -6.69
C THR A 39 -5.23 -15.66 -5.45
N CYS A 40 -4.27 -14.75 -5.25
CA CYS A 40 -3.32 -14.81 -4.12
C CYS A 40 -3.46 -13.68 -3.10
N PHE A 41 -4.40 -12.75 -3.29
CA PHE A 41 -4.65 -11.60 -2.40
C PHE A 41 -3.45 -10.67 -2.18
N GLN A 42 -2.42 -10.76 -3.01
CA GLN A 42 -1.30 -9.82 -3.01
C GLN A 42 -1.80 -8.43 -3.42
N THR A 43 -1.38 -7.42 -2.67
CA THR A 43 -1.68 -6.02 -2.94
C THR A 43 -0.62 -5.38 -3.83
N PHE A 44 -1.07 -4.49 -4.72
CA PHE A 44 -0.23 -3.75 -5.66
C PHE A 44 -0.57 -2.27 -5.57
N GLN A 45 0.42 -1.43 -5.89
CA GLN A 45 0.21 0.01 -5.95
C GLN A 45 -0.79 0.35 -7.06
N GLY A 46 -1.69 1.32 -6.84
CA GLY A 46 -2.70 1.73 -7.81
C GLY A 46 -2.13 2.28 -9.12
N THR A 47 -0.87 2.72 -9.10
CA THR A 47 -0.11 3.17 -10.27
C THR A 47 0.60 2.03 -11.01
N THR A 48 0.42 0.78 -10.59
CA THR A 48 1.02 -0.38 -11.26
C THR A 48 0.44 -0.52 -12.66
N SER A 49 1.30 -0.57 -13.68
CA SER A 49 0.85 -0.69 -15.06
C SER A 49 0.24 -2.06 -15.35
N ARG A 50 -0.74 -2.11 -16.26
CA ARG A 50 -1.37 -3.37 -16.71
C ARG A 50 -0.35 -4.44 -17.12
N LYS A 51 0.74 -4.07 -17.78
CA LYS A 51 1.81 -5.00 -18.19
C LYS A 51 2.38 -5.79 -16.99
N MET A 52 2.64 -5.10 -15.87
CA MET A 52 3.19 -5.74 -14.66
C MET A 52 2.16 -6.66 -13.99
N LEU A 53 0.88 -6.28 -14.02
CA LEU A 53 -0.19 -7.12 -13.49
C LEU A 53 -0.44 -8.36 -14.36
N THR A 54 -0.36 -8.22 -15.70
CA THR A 54 -0.40 -9.36 -16.62
C THR A 54 0.77 -10.31 -16.38
N ASP A 55 1.98 -9.78 -16.21
CA ASP A 55 3.16 -10.60 -15.88
C ASP A 55 2.95 -11.39 -14.58
N HIS A 56 2.40 -10.75 -13.54
CA HIS A 56 2.03 -11.46 -12.31
C HIS A 56 1.02 -12.58 -12.57
N ALA A 57 -0.05 -12.31 -13.33
CA ALA A 57 -1.08 -13.29 -13.64
C ALA A 57 -0.49 -14.50 -14.39
N SER A 58 0.35 -14.26 -15.39
CA SER A 58 0.96 -15.31 -16.21
C SER A 58 2.06 -16.08 -15.48
N ASN A 59 2.97 -15.40 -14.76
CA ASN A 59 4.12 -16.05 -14.11
C ASN A 59 3.79 -16.70 -12.77
N LYS A 60 2.78 -16.21 -12.03
CA LYS A 60 2.41 -16.76 -10.71
C LYS A 60 1.24 -17.71 -10.74
N HIS A 61 0.30 -17.49 -11.67
CA HIS A 61 -0.96 -18.25 -11.69
C HIS A 61 -1.21 -18.95 -13.03
N SER A 62 -0.35 -18.76 -14.03
CA SER A 62 -0.55 -19.25 -15.40
C SER A 62 -1.93 -18.85 -15.96
N LYS A 63 -2.40 -17.66 -15.58
CA LYS A 63 -3.71 -17.10 -15.92
C LYS A 63 -3.58 -15.83 -16.73
N ASP A 64 -4.66 -15.47 -17.39
CA ASP A 64 -4.79 -14.19 -18.06
C ASP A 64 -5.16 -13.07 -17.08
N PHE A 65 -4.97 -11.83 -17.51
CA PHE A 65 -5.19 -10.66 -16.64
C PHE A 65 -6.61 -10.61 -16.07
N GLY A 66 -7.62 -10.91 -16.91
CA GLY A 66 -9.03 -10.87 -16.52
C GLY A 66 -9.43 -11.88 -15.44
N ASP A 67 -8.65 -12.95 -15.27
CA ASP A 67 -8.92 -14.00 -14.28
C ASP A 67 -8.28 -13.69 -12.90
N CYS A 68 -7.24 -12.86 -12.85
CA CYS A 68 -6.57 -12.48 -11.59
C CYS A 68 -7.03 -11.10 -11.09
N PHE A 69 -7.33 -10.16 -11.99
CA PHE A 69 -7.60 -8.76 -11.69
C PHE A 69 -8.96 -8.30 -12.23
N ASN A 70 -9.42 -7.10 -11.86
CA ASN A 70 -10.59 -6.47 -12.46
C ASN A 70 -10.20 -5.71 -13.75
N ALA A 71 -11.14 -5.56 -14.69
CA ALA A 71 -10.87 -4.92 -15.98
C ALA A 71 -10.35 -3.48 -15.87
N ASP A 72 -10.78 -2.75 -14.84
CA ASP A 72 -10.39 -1.36 -14.57
C ASP A 72 -9.05 -1.19 -13.83
N GLU A 73 -8.42 -2.28 -13.39
CA GLU A 73 -7.15 -2.22 -12.64
C GLU A 73 -5.95 -2.01 -13.59
N GLY A 74 -5.03 -1.12 -13.22
CA GLY A 74 -3.82 -0.83 -14.01
C GLY A 74 -4.02 0.04 -15.25
N VAL A 75 -5.21 0.62 -15.43
CA VAL A 75 -5.44 1.77 -16.30
C VAL A 75 -5.17 3.02 -15.46
N VAL A 76 -4.12 3.78 -15.80
CA VAL A 76 -3.84 5.06 -15.15
C VAL A 76 -5.08 5.95 -15.33
N LYS A 77 -5.81 6.20 -14.25
CA LYS A 77 -6.92 7.17 -14.21
C LYS A 77 -6.37 8.58 -14.24
#